data_AF-A0A2G9NEL0-F1
#
_entry.id   AF-A0A2G9NEL0-F1
#
_cell.length_a   1.000
_cell.length_b   1.000
_cell.length_c   1.000
_cell.angle_alpha   90.00
_cell.angle_beta   90.00
_cell.angle_gamma   90.00
#
_symmetry.space_group_name_H-M   'P 1'
#
loop_
_entity.id
_entity.type
_entity.pdbx_description
1 polymer ?
#
loop_
_entity_poly.entity_id
_entity_poly.type
_entity_poly.pdbx_seq_one_letter_code
_entity_poly.pdbx_strand_id
1 'polypeptide(L)'
;MLGGELLYCPRITQVISELNIHPIITTNGHRLRDKSFRENLDYQKIKAMNISLPHYDHAKRIEIMRCQGLSNPDLEEIVKNIPLQVRINALLINGYIDSLDEVHKMIEFAKYHGAHSIKFGEITGNNESSHDFVSDEVMRYNVEHYCKIPISEMYKKCHEIGGTHYYDNISGIDVYFNSAPDFALSGGRDKNGKYYHAVLFNDGMQGTRYHPKLPVCHAYIVSENLTTRFFTNPITFSKFDENRDNLFELLGELVDKDCTFIPRPHDIVLATVYQPHESQIAQEDISRRTFMRVEYSLKKFDRKDNSKNHLLDTG
;
A
#
# COMPACT_ATOMS: atom_id res chain seq x y z
N MET A 1 2.94 3.40 -9.50
CA MET A 1 3.60 2.12 -9.74
C MET A 1 4.59 1.80 -8.61
N LEU A 2 4.55 0.58 -8.07
CA LEU A 2 5.38 0.03 -6.95
C LEU A 2 5.70 -1.44 -7.31
N GLY A 3 6.79 -2.03 -6.80
CA GLY A 3 7.15 -3.43 -7.07
C GLY A 3 8.66 -3.67 -6.89
N GLY A 4 9.24 -4.61 -7.66
CA GLY A 4 10.69 -4.68 -7.87
C GLY A 4 11.26 -3.39 -8.48
N GLU A 5 12.39 -3.43 -9.18
CA GLU A 5 12.92 -2.20 -9.77
C GLU A 5 12.27 -1.87 -11.12
N LEU A 6 11.16 -1.13 -11.05
CA LEU A 6 10.29 -0.83 -12.19
C LEU A 6 11.03 -0.18 -13.37
N LEU A 7 12.01 0.70 -13.11
CA LEU A 7 12.69 1.43 -14.17
C LEU A 7 13.57 0.54 -15.06
N TYR A 8 13.84 -0.71 -14.65
CA TYR A 8 14.51 -1.70 -15.51
C TYR A 8 13.56 -2.44 -16.45
N CYS A 9 12.24 -2.25 -16.35
CA CYS A 9 11.34 -2.81 -17.35
C CYS A 9 11.65 -2.21 -18.73
N PRO A 10 12.01 -3.01 -19.75
CA PRO A 10 12.47 -2.49 -21.05
C PRO A 10 11.47 -1.58 -21.76
N ARG A 11 10.19 -1.71 -21.43
CA ARG A 11 9.09 -0.94 -22.04
C ARG A 11 8.52 0.13 -21.10
N ILE A 12 9.18 0.43 -19.98
CA ILE A 12 8.60 1.33 -18.96
C ILE A 12 8.29 2.73 -19.50
N THR A 13 9.15 3.28 -20.35
CA THR A 13 8.92 4.59 -20.98
C THR A 13 7.69 4.59 -21.88
N GLN A 14 7.50 3.52 -22.65
CA GLN A 14 6.31 3.31 -23.48
C GLN A 14 5.05 3.13 -22.62
N VAL A 15 5.12 2.32 -21.56
CA VAL A 15 3.98 2.12 -20.66
C VAL A 15 3.55 3.47 -20.07
N ILE A 16 4.49 4.24 -19.51
CA ILE A 16 4.20 5.56 -18.91
C ILE A 16 3.56 6.51 -19.92
N SER A 17 4.03 6.54 -21.18
CA SER A 17 3.49 7.44 -22.20
C SER A 17 2.07 7.07 -22.64
N GLU A 18 1.74 5.77 -22.63
CA GLU A 18 0.43 5.22 -23.01
C GLU A 18 -0.61 5.30 -21.89
N LEU A 19 -0.22 5.55 -20.64
CA LEU A 19 -1.17 5.69 -19.54
C LEU A 19 -2.04 6.95 -19.67
N ASN A 20 -3.34 6.77 -19.40
CA ASN A 20 -4.34 7.84 -19.28
C ASN A 20 -4.42 8.42 -17.86
N ILE A 21 -3.47 8.08 -17.01
CA ILE A 21 -3.34 8.57 -15.64
C ILE A 21 -1.91 9.09 -15.42
N HIS A 22 -1.72 9.88 -14.36
CA HIS A 22 -0.40 10.36 -13.96
C HIS A 22 0.14 9.52 -12.80
N PRO A 23 0.90 8.43 -13.05
CA PRO A 23 1.40 7.59 -11.97
C PRO A 23 2.37 8.33 -11.06
N ILE A 24 2.42 7.89 -9.81
CA ILE A 24 3.56 8.13 -8.93
C ILE A 24 4.49 6.93 -9.08
N ILE A 25 5.73 7.16 -9.48
CA ILE A 25 6.75 6.12 -9.65
C ILE A 25 7.53 5.95 -8.35
N THR A 26 7.90 4.73 -8.01
CA THR A 26 8.87 4.44 -6.94
C THR A 26 10.01 3.61 -7.50
N THR A 27 11.25 3.97 -7.15
CA THR A 27 12.47 3.38 -7.67
C THR A 27 13.58 3.45 -6.61
N ASN A 28 14.61 2.62 -6.69
CA ASN A 28 15.87 2.80 -5.97
C ASN A 28 16.79 3.85 -6.61
N GLY A 29 16.39 4.42 -7.75
CA GLY A 29 17.10 5.50 -8.45
C GLY A 29 18.28 5.05 -9.30
N HIS A 30 18.66 3.77 -9.30
CA HIS A 30 19.86 3.30 -10.00
C HIS A 30 19.77 3.52 -11.51
N ARG A 31 18.63 3.23 -12.14
CA ARG A 31 18.44 3.43 -13.58
C ARG A 31 18.40 4.91 -13.96
N LEU A 32 18.02 5.79 -13.03
CA LEU A 32 18.04 7.23 -13.23
C LEU A 32 19.45 7.78 -13.37
N ARG A 33 20.53 7.03 -13.11
CA ARG A 33 21.91 7.50 -13.40
C ARG A 33 22.21 7.61 -14.89
N ASP A 34 21.50 6.84 -15.71
CA ASP A 34 21.64 6.89 -17.16
C ASP A 34 20.92 8.14 -17.69
N LYS A 35 21.72 9.14 -18.10
CA LYS A 35 21.21 10.40 -18.65
C LYS A 35 20.30 10.17 -19.85
N SER A 36 20.64 9.24 -20.74
CA SER A 36 19.83 8.95 -21.93
C SER A 36 18.46 8.36 -21.54
N PHE A 37 18.42 7.54 -20.48
CA PHE A 37 17.15 7.04 -19.96
C PHE A 37 16.30 8.17 -19.37
N ARG A 38 16.92 9.05 -18.56
CA ARG A 38 16.22 10.20 -17.97
C ARG A 38 15.63 11.13 -19.02
N GLU A 39 16.34 11.37 -20.12
CA GLU A 39 15.89 12.24 -21.21
C GLU A 39 14.73 11.63 -22.02
N ASN A 40 14.61 10.31 -22.02
CA ASN A 40 13.52 9.57 -22.70
C ASN A 40 12.30 9.31 -21.80
N LEU A 41 12.35 9.67 -20.51
CA LEU A 41 11.19 9.57 -19.64
C LEU A 41 10.19 10.71 -19.93
N ASP A 42 8.93 10.36 -20.16
CA ASP A 42 7.85 11.34 -20.31
C ASP A 42 7.43 11.89 -18.94
N TYR A 43 8.14 12.91 -18.47
CA TYR A 43 7.85 13.54 -17.17
C TYR A 43 6.47 14.21 -17.11
N GLN A 44 5.88 14.61 -18.23
CA GLN A 44 4.54 15.21 -18.24
C GLN A 44 3.47 14.20 -17.84
N LYS A 45 3.74 12.91 -18.07
CA LYS A 45 2.88 11.79 -17.66
C LYS A 45 3.11 11.35 -16.22
N ILE A 46 4.11 11.86 -15.50
CA ILE A 46 4.43 11.39 -14.15
C ILE A 46 3.97 12.43 -13.13
N LYS A 47 3.20 12.00 -12.12
CA LYS A 47 2.73 12.89 -11.06
C LYS A 47 3.84 13.26 -10.07
N ALA A 48 4.61 12.26 -9.65
CA ALA A 48 5.69 12.42 -8.69
C ALA A 48 6.64 11.21 -8.74
N MET A 49 7.85 11.39 -8.20
CA MET A 49 8.86 10.35 -8.08
C MET A 49 9.15 10.06 -6.62
N ASN A 50 9.16 8.79 -6.22
CA ASN A 50 9.69 8.37 -4.93
C ASN A 50 11.01 7.63 -5.14
N ILE A 51 12.06 8.03 -4.43
CA ILE A 51 13.36 7.36 -4.45
C ILE A 51 13.55 6.64 -3.12
N SER A 52 13.60 5.32 -3.16
CA SER A 52 13.91 4.47 -2.01
C SER A 52 15.39 4.58 -1.68
N LEU A 53 15.69 5.17 -0.53
CA LEU A 53 17.05 5.43 -0.05
C LEU A 53 17.12 5.04 1.43
N PRO A 54 17.79 3.93 1.78
CA PRO A 54 17.70 3.38 3.13
C PRO A 54 18.51 4.14 4.18
N HIS A 55 19.48 4.97 3.77
CA HIS A 55 20.36 5.69 4.69
C HIS A 55 20.98 6.94 4.06
N TYR A 56 21.30 7.98 4.85
CA TYR A 56 21.97 9.20 4.37
C TYR A 56 23.47 8.98 4.10
N ASP A 57 24.12 8.14 4.89
CA ASP A 57 25.50 7.66 4.68
C ASP A 57 25.58 6.62 3.54
N HIS A 58 26.46 6.85 2.58
CA HIS A 58 26.61 6.01 1.39
C HIS A 58 27.17 4.60 1.69
N ALA A 59 28.12 4.46 2.63
CA ALA A 59 28.67 3.17 2.98
C ALA A 59 27.60 2.28 3.62
N LYS A 60 26.81 2.84 4.55
CA LYS A 60 25.67 2.15 5.16
C LYS A 60 24.60 1.78 4.13
N ARG A 61 24.37 2.59 3.09
CA ARG A 61 23.46 2.21 1.99
C ARG A 61 23.92 0.96 1.24
N ILE A 62 25.21 0.89 0.90
CA ILE A 62 25.79 -0.27 0.21
C ILE A 62 25.66 -1.52 1.09
N GLU A 63 25.92 -1.37 2.40
CA GLU A 63 25.77 -2.44 3.38
C GLU A 63 24.34 -2.99 3.41
N ILE A 64 23.34 -2.12 3.57
CA ILE A 64 21.92 -2.51 3.62
C ILE A 64 21.45 -3.13 2.29
N MET A 65 21.77 -2.48 1.16
CA MET A 65 21.28 -2.91 -0.15
C MET A 65 22.06 -4.09 -0.74
N ARG A 66 23.26 -4.37 -0.22
CA ARG A 66 24.22 -5.36 -0.75
C ARG A 66 24.52 -5.17 -2.25
N CYS A 67 24.39 -3.94 -2.76
CA CYS A 67 24.73 -3.59 -4.13
C CYS A 67 25.23 -2.14 -4.22
N GLN A 68 25.81 -1.78 -5.36
CA GLN A 68 26.18 -0.39 -5.67
C GLN A 68 24.90 0.45 -5.72
N GLY A 69 24.66 1.21 -4.64
CA GLY A 69 23.53 2.11 -4.53
C GLY A 69 23.74 3.42 -5.29
N LEU A 70 22.85 4.38 -5.05
CA LEU A 70 22.99 5.74 -5.54
C LEU A 70 24.03 6.51 -4.72
N SER A 71 25.02 7.10 -5.37
CA SER A 71 25.97 7.99 -4.70
C SER A 71 25.31 9.32 -4.33
N ASN A 72 25.89 10.09 -3.40
CA ASN A 72 25.35 11.41 -3.05
C ASN A 72 25.36 12.39 -4.25
N PRO A 73 26.43 12.44 -5.09
CA PRO A 73 26.41 13.25 -6.31
C PRO A 73 25.33 12.82 -7.30
N ASP A 74 25.14 11.51 -7.52
CA ASP A 74 24.09 11.01 -8.43
C ASP A 74 22.70 11.42 -7.91
N LEU A 75 22.46 11.29 -6.60
CA LEU A 75 21.20 11.69 -5.99
C LEU A 75 20.95 13.19 -6.17
N GLU A 76 21.96 14.02 -5.91
CA GLU A 76 21.85 15.47 -6.09
C GLU A 76 21.53 15.82 -7.55
N GLU A 77 22.23 15.20 -8.51
CA GLU A 77 21.98 15.40 -9.93
C GLU A 77 20.55 15.00 -10.29
N ILE A 78 20.07 13.84 -9.84
CA ILE A 78 18.72 13.37 -10.15
C ILE A 78 17.67 14.28 -9.53
N VAL A 79 17.75 14.54 -8.22
CA VAL A 79 16.69 15.28 -7.51
C VAL A 79 16.58 16.72 -8.00
N LYS A 80 17.70 17.38 -8.33
CA LYS A 80 17.70 18.77 -8.81
C LYS A 80 17.30 18.92 -10.28
N ASN A 81 17.56 17.92 -11.12
CA ASN A 81 17.37 18.05 -12.57
C ASN A 81 16.12 17.35 -13.12
N ILE A 82 15.43 16.50 -12.36
CA ILE A 82 14.14 15.96 -12.82
C ILE A 82 13.03 16.98 -12.54
N PRO A 83 12.14 17.28 -13.51
CA PRO A 83 11.08 18.28 -13.36
C PRO A 83 9.88 17.73 -12.59
N LEU A 84 10.13 16.99 -11.50
CA LEU A 84 9.12 16.34 -10.68
C LEU A 84 9.33 16.66 -9.21
N GLN A 85 8.24 16.63 -8.44
CA GLN A 85 8.37 16.53 -6.99
C GLN A 85 8.96 15.18 -6.62
N VAL A 86 10.09 15.22 -5.91
CA VAL A 86 10.76 14.01 -5.41
C VAL A 86 10.45 13.81 -3.93
N ARG A 87 10.03 12.61 -3.59
CA ARG A 87 9.98 12.12 -2.21
C ARG A 87 11.09 11.11 -1.97
N ILE A 88 11.83 11.24 -0.89
CA ILE A 88 12.71 10.17 -0.42
C ILE A 88 11.90 9.19 0.42
N ASN A 89 12.00 7.89 0.15
CA ASN A 89 11.44 6.85 1.00
C ASN A 89 12.58 6.17 1.76
N ALA A 90 12.53 6.20 3.09
CA ALA A 90 13.47 5.52 3.97
C ALA A 90 12.74 4.46 4.78
N LEU A 91 13.47 3.42 5.20
CA LEU A 91 12.98 2.47 6.18
C LEU A 91 13.65 2.73 7.53
N LEU A 92 12.90 2.49 8.60
CA LEU A 92 13.47 2.44 9.95
C LEU A 92 14.06 1.04 10.16
N ILE A 93 15.36 1.01 10.42
CA ILE A 93 16.15 -0.22 10.51
C ILE A 93 17.02 -0.11 11.75
N ASN A 94 16.88 -1.06 12.68
CA ASN A 94 17.68 -1.15 13.91
C ASN A 94 19.19 -1.17 13.57
N GLY A 95 19.99 -0.35 14.27
CA GLY A 95 21.42 -0.13 13.99
C GLY A 95 21.70 0.90 12.88
N TYR A 96 20.67 1.42 12.20
CA TYR A 96 20.81 2.40 11.12
C TYR A 96 19.96 3.65 11.39
N ILE A 97 18.73 3.70 10.89
CA ILE A 97 17.78 4.79 11.18
C ILE A 97 16.81 4.28 12.24
N ASP A 98 17.23 4.32 13.50
CA ASP A 98 16.53 3.67 14.62
C ASP A 98 16.27 4.60 15.82
N SER A 99 16.66 5.86 15.71
CA SER A 99 16.50 6.88 16.74
C SER A 99 16.03 8.20 16.14
N LEU A 100 15.51 9.08 17.00
CA LEU A 100 15.07 10.41 16.61
C LEU A 100 16.21 11.22 15.95
N ASP A 101 17.42 11.12 16.50
CA ASP A 101 18.60 11.79 15.96
C ASP A 101 18.94 11.32 14.54
N GLU A 102 18.87 10.01 14.27
CA GLU A 102 19.10 9.46 12.95
C GLU A 102 17.99 9.84 11.95
N VAL A 103 16.74 9.89 12.41
CA VAL A 103 15.60 10.40 11.63
C VAL A 103 15.85 11.86 11.24
N HIS A 104 16.27 12.72 12.17
CA HIS A 104 16.59 14.11 11.89
C HIS A 104 17.74 14.26 10.89
N LYS A 105 18.82 13.48 11.03
CA LYS A 105 19.92 13.47 10.06
C LYS A 105 19.44 13.09 8.65
N MET A 106 18.56 12.11 8.56
CA MET A 106 17.97 11.71 7.27
C MET A 106 17.05 12.78 6.68
N ILE A 107 16.28 13.50 7.50
CA ILE A 107 15.45 14.64 7.07
C ILE A 107 16.32 15.76 6.51
N GLU A 108 17.35 16.19 7.25
CA GLU A 108 18.26 17.25 6.80
C GLU A 108 19.03 16.83 5.53
N PHE A 109 19.41 15.56 5.42
CA PHE A 109 19.99 15.01 4.19
C PHE A 109 19.03 15.11 2.99
N ALA A 110 17.78 14.66 3.14
CA ALA A 110 16.79 14.74 2.06
C ALA A 110 16.54 16.19 1.62
N LYS A 111 16.44 17.10 2.58
CA LYS A 111 16.31 18.54 2.35
C LYS A 111 17.51 19.12 1.61
N TYR A 112 18.73 18.81 2.06
CA TYR A 112 19.97 19.27 1.42
C TYR A 112 20.03 18.90 -0.07
N HIS A 113 19.56 17.70 -0.42
CA HIS A 113 19.50 17.23 -1.81
C HIS A 113 18.29 17.74 -2.61
N GLY A 114 17.40 18.53 -2.00
CA GLY A 114 16.27 19.17 -2.68
C GLY A 114 15.00 18.32 -2.77
N ALA A 115 14.87 17.27 -1.95
CA ALA A 115 13.64 16.50 -1.90
C ALA A 115 12.48 17.38 -1.39
N HIS A 116 11.29 17.19 -1.99
CA HIS A 116 10.07 17.89 -1.58
C HIS A 116 9.48 17.30 -0.29
N SER A 117 9.67 15.99 -0.09
CA SER A 117 9.20 15.28 1.09
C SER A 117 10.08 14.07 1.42
N ILE A 118 9.93 13.54 2.63
CA ILE A 118 10.50 12.26 3.04
C ILE A 118 9.43 11.40 3.71
N LYS A 119 9.43 10.10 3.42
CA LYS A 119 8.58 9.10 4.05
C LYS A 119 9.44 8.06 4.76
N PHE A 120 9.20 7.86 6.04
CA PHE A 120 9.72 6.73 6.82
C PHE A 120 8.69 5.60 6.87
N GLY A 121 9.13 4.37 6.64
CA GLY A 121 8.33 3.17 6.85
C GLY A 121 8.98 2.22 7.84
N GLU A 122 8.20 1.49 8.61
CA GLU A 122 8.72 0.35 9.36
C GLU A 122 9.05 -0.80 8.40
N ILE A 123 10.08 -1.58 8.70
CA ILE A 123 10.27 -2.88 8.04
C ILE A 123 9.08 -3.77 8.38
N THR A 124 8.52 -4.45 7.38
CA THR A 124 7.48 -5.46 7.56
C THR A 124 8.08 -6.74 8.15
N GLY A 125 8.37 -6.72 9.46
CA GLY A 125 8.97 -7.85 10.18
C GLY A 125 7.97 -8.72 10.94
N ASN A 126 6.82 -8.17 11.34
CA ASN A 126 5.89 -8.85 12.28
C ASN A 126 4.69 -9.55 11.62
N ASN A 127 4.66 -9.68 10.30
CA ASN A 127 3.50 -10.26 9.62
C ASN A 127 3.75 -11.69 9.10
N GLU A 128 3.71 -12.66 10.02
CA GLU A 128 2.87 -13.91 10.00
C GLU A 128 2.27 -14.43 8.67
N SER A 129 1.66 -13.53 7.90
CA SER A 129 0.77 -13.88 6.79
C SER A 129 1.21 -13.28 5.46
N SER A 130 2.30 -12.52 5.45
CA SER A 130 2.92 -11.96 4.23
C SER A 130 3.96 -12.90 3.59
N HIS A 131 3.98 -14.17 4.03
CA HIS A 131 5.10 -15.10 3.95
C HIS A 131 5.27 -15.86 2.63
N ASP A 132 4.30 -15.84 1.73
CA ASP A 132 4.36 -16.71 0.54
C ASP A 132 5.39 -16.27 -0.51
N PHE A 133 6.01 -15.08 -0.34
CA PHE A 133 6.91 -14.49 -1.37
C PHE A 133 8.26 -13.99 -0.84
N VAL A 134 8.58 -14.19 0.44
CA VAL A 134 9.80 -13.66 1.07
C VAL A 134 10.65 -14.82 1.61
N SER A 135 11.94 -14.85 1.29
CA SER A 135 12.83 -15.91 1.77
C SER A 135 13.04 -15.85 3.29
N ASP A 136 13.33 -17.00 3.91
CA ASP A 136 13.63 -17.09 5.35
C ASP A 136 14.79 -16.17 5.78
N GLU A 137 15.77 -15.93 4.90
CA GLU A 137 16.88 -15.01 5.14
C GLU A 137 16.37 -13.57 5.29
N VAL A 138 15.51 -13.11 4.38
CA VAL A 138 14.94 -11.77 4.42
C VAL A 138 14.01 -11.61 5.62
N MET A 139 13.24 -12.66 5.96
CA MET A 139 12.40 -12.66 7.16
C MET A 139 13.23 -12.49 8.44
N ARG A 140 14.31 -13.28 8.57
CA ARG A 140 15.20 -13.22 9.74
C ARG A 140 15.85 -11.86 9.86
N TYR A 141 16.34 -11.32 8.73
CA TYR A 141 16.88 -9.97 8.68
C TYR A 141 15.85 -8.93 9.14
N ASN A 142 14.61 -9.00 8.62
CA ASN A 142 13.55 -8.07 8.96
C ASN A 142 13.18 -8.11 10.45
N VAL A 143 13.17 -9.29 11.07
CA VAL A 143 12.89 -9.46 12.51
C VAL A 143 14.05 -8.92 13.35
N GLU A 144 15.29 -9.28 13.03
CA GLU A 144 16.49 -8.84 13.75
C GLU A 144 16.68 -7.31 13.68
N HIS A 145 16.24 -6.70 12.57
CA HIS A 145 16.44 -5.28 12.30
C HIS A 145 15.17 -4.44 12.43
N TYR A 146 14.08 -5.01 12.96
CA TYR A 146 12.83 -4.27 13.14
C TYR A 146 13.03 -3.12 14.14
N CYS A 147 12.65 -1.91 13.71
CA CYS A 147 12.59 -0.74 14.56
C CYS A 147 11.21 -0.10 14.41
N LYS A 148 10.54 0.15 15.54
CA LYS A 148 9.30 0.93 15.59
C LYS A 148 9.62 2.39 15.40
N ILE A 149 8.65 3.14 14.87
CA ILE A 149 8.76 4.60 14.80
C ILE A 149 9.08 5.16 16.21
N PRO A 150 10.25 5.77 16.43
CA PRO A 150 10.77 6.03 17.78
C PRO A 150 10.11 7.23 18.48
N ILE A 151 8.94 7.68 18.06
CA ILE A 151 8.43 9.01 18.44
C ILE A 151 6.93 8.99 18.72
N SER A 152 6.56 8.89 20.00
CA SER A 152 5.19 9.12 20.46
C SER A 152 4.75 10.60 20.34
N GLU A 153 5.71 11.51 20.32
CA GLU A 153 5.50 12.97 20.36
C GLU A 153 5.20 13.58 18.97
N MET A 154 5.61 12.94 17.87
CA MET A 154 5.31 13.36 16.49
C MET A 154 3.99 12.84 15.95
N TYR A 155 3.17 12.21 16.80
CA TYR A 155 1.86 11.69 16.45
C TYR A 155 0.79 12.78 16.33
N LYS A 156 0.91 13.69 15.36
CA LYS A 156 -0.27 14.36 14.82
C LYS A 156 -0.94 13.39 13.85
N LYS A 157 -1.84 12.56 14.42
CA LYS A 157 -2.59 11.52 13.71
C LYS A 157 -3.24 12.12 12.46
N CYS A 158 -2.79 11.71 11.28
CA CYS A 158 -3.43 12.05 10.02
C CYS A 158 -4.18 10.81 9.53
N HIS A 159 -5.49 10.94 9.38
CA HIS A 159 -6.32 9.84 8.91
C HIS A 159 -6.21 9.70 7.39
N GLU A 160 -5.37 8.79 6.93
CA GLU A 160 -5.49 8.18 5.60
C GLU A 160 -5.99 6.73 5.75
N ILE A 161 -6.90 6.29 4.88
CA ILE A 161 -7.47 4.93 4.94
C ILE A 161 -6.45 3.96 4.30
N GLY A 162 -5.79 3.13 5.12
CA GLY A 162 -4.85 2.10 4.67
C GLY A 162 -3.61 1.90 5.56
N GLY A 163 -3.42 2.73 6.58
CA GLY A 163 -2.25 2.73 7.47
C GLY A 163 -2.39 3.82 8.53
N THR A 164 -1.60 3.77 9.60
CA THR A 164 -1.48 4.94 10.48
C THR A 164 -0.39 5.84 9.91
N HIS A 165 -0.81 6.98 9.36
CA HIS A 165 0.08 7.96 8.77
C HIS A 165 0.26 9.16 9.71
N TYR A 166 1.50 9.60 9.86
CA TYR A 166 1.83 10.81 10.61
C TYR A 166 2.48 11.81 9.66
N TYR A 167 2.08 13.08 9.77
CA TYR A 167 2.57 14.18 8.95
C TYR A 167 3.08 15.29 9.85
N ASP A 168 4.27 15.78 9.55
CA ASP A 168 4.79 17.03 10.10
C ASP A 168 5.58 17.79 9.03
N ASN A 169 5.65 19.11 9.13
CA ASN A 169 6.56 19.92 8.32
C ASN A 169 7.77 20.27 9.19
N ILE A 170 8.88 19.57 8.98
CA ILE A 170 10.08 19.73 9.78
C ILE A 170 11.09 20.46 8.92
N SER A 171 11.57 21.61 9.40
CA SER A 171 12.59 22.39 8.69
C SER A 171 12.21 22.78 7.25
N GLY A 172 10.91 22.87 6.92
CA GLY A 172 10.43 23.23 5.58
C GLY A 172 10.30 22.06 4.59
N ILE A 173 10.47 20.80 5.04
CA ILE A 173 10.19 19.59 4.24
C ILE A 173 9.05 18.81 4.87
N ASP A 174 8.18 18.24 4.02
CA ASP A 174 7.09 17.38 4.48
C ASP A 174 7.62 16.00 4.89
N VAL A 175 7.32 15.60 6.13
CA VAL A 175 7.77 14.34 6.72
C VAL A 175 6.56 13.44 6.98
N TYR A 176 6.62 12.24 6.42
CA TYR A 176 5.58 11.22 6.56
C TYR A 176 6.13 10.02 7.32
N PHE A 177 5.39 9.51 8.29
CA PHE A 177 5.66 8.19 8.88
C PHE A 177 4.54 7.24 8.50
N ASN A 178 4.91 6.01 8.17
CA ASN A 178 3.97 4.94 7.83
C ASN A 178 4.29 3.74 8.71
N SER A 179 3.52 3.56 9.77
CA SER A 179 3.48 2.27 10.44
C SER A 179 2.66 1.32 9.57
N ALA A 180 3.02 0.04 9.54
CA ALA A 180 2.04 -0.94 9.11
C ALA A 180 0.79 -0.74 9.99
N PRO A 181 -0.42 -0.71 9.41
CA PRO A 181 -1.62 -0.61 10.22
C PRO A 181 -1.64 -1.77 11.23
N ASP A 182 -2.19 -1.54 12.43
CA ASP A 182 -2.23 -2.55 13.50
C ASP A 182 -2.81 -3.91 13.04
N PHE A 183 -3.66 -3.92 12.00
CA PHE A 183 -4.19 -5.14 11.37
C PHE A 183 -3.15 -5.95 10.58
N ALA A 184 -2.16 -5.29 9.97
CA ALA A 184 -1.11 -5.94 9.20
C ALA A 184 -0.01 -6.47 10.14
N LEU A 185 0.26 -5.77 11.24
CA LEU A 185 1.22 -6.22 12.27
C LEU A 185 0.75 -7.43 13.09
N SER A 186 -0.55 -7.74 13.03
CA SER A 186 -1.17 -8.82 13.79
C SER A 186 -1.42 -10.08 12.96
N GLY A 187 -0.95 -10.15 11.71
CA GLY A 187 -1.25 -11.29 10.83
C GLY A 187 -2.74 -11.41 10.54
N GLY A 188 -3.44 -10.27 10.51
CA GLY A 188 -4.89 -10.26 10.50
C GLY A 188 -5.47 -10.81 11.80
N ARG A 189 -4.95 -10.41 12.98
CA ARG A 189 -5.54 -10.74 14.28
C ARG A 189 -5.93 -9.47 15.05
N ASP A 190 -6.93 -9.54 15.91
CA ASP A 190 -7.21 -8.44 16.82
C ASP A 190 -6.16 -8.37 17.97
N LYS A 191 -6.29 -7.36 18.83
CA LYS A 191 -5.46 -7.18 20.04
C LYS A 191 -5.53 -8.36 21.03
N ASN A 192 -6.46 -9.29 20.85
CA ASN A 192 -6.63 -10.48 21.68
C ASN A 192 -6.09 -11.74 20.98
N GLY A 193 -5.42 -11.62 19.83
CA GLY A 193 -4.86 -12.73 19.08
C GLY A 193 -5.89 -13.54 18.28
N LYS A 194 -7.13 -13.06 18.16
CA LYS A 194 -8.16 -13.71 17.36
C LYS A 194 -7.98 -13.32 15.90
N TYR A 195 -7.82 -14.30 15.00
CA TYR A 195 -7.85 -14.05 13.56
C TYR A 195 -9.11 -13.26 13.20
N TYR A 196 -8.97 -12.15 12.50
CA TYR A 196 -10.05 -11.61 11.69
C TYR A 196 -10.48 -12.77 10.79
N HIS A 197 -11.72 -13.21 10.97
CA HIS A 197 -12.39 -14.08 10.02
C HIS A 197 -12.17 -13.54 8.60
N ALA A 198 -12.23 -14.43 7.60
CA ALA A 198 -12.23 -14.04 6.19
C ALA A 198 -12.98 -12.70 6.02
N VAL A 199 -12.26 -11.67 5.60
CA VAL A 199 -12.74 -10.28 5.72
C VAL A 199 -14.09 -10.19 5.01
N LEU A 200 -15.12 -9.79 5.75
CA LEU A 200 -16.46 -9.63 5.22
C LEU A 200 -16.54 -8.30 4.50
N PHE A 201 -16.77 -8.34 3.20
CA PHE A 201 -16.91 -7.16 2.37
C PHE A 201 -18.37 -6.82 2.16
N ASN A 202 -18.68 -5.53 2.09
CA ASN A 202 -19.92 -5.05 1.49
C ASN A 202 -19.62 -4.02 0.40
N ASP A 203 -19.81 -4.44 -0.85
CA ASP A 203 -19.51 -3.60 -2.01
C ASP A 203 -20.54 -2.50 -2.13
N GLY A 204 -20.15 -1.25 -1.91
CA GLY A 204 -21.16 -0.18 -1.84
C GLY A 204 -20.92 0.84 -0.77
N MET A 205 -20.37 0.43 0.37
CA MET A 205 -20.35 1.28 1.56
C MET A 205 -19.44 2.50 1.39
N GLN A 206 -19.94 3.66 1.80
CA GLN A 206 -19.28 4.95 1.54
C GLN A 206 -18.49 5.44 2.75
N GLY A 207 -18.89 5.02 3.95
CA GLY A 207 -18.41 5.58 5.21
C GLY A 207 -18.62 7.09 5.28
N THR A 208 -17.97 7.72 6.26
CA THR A 208 -18.07 9.16 6.56
C THR A 208 -17.44 10.08 5.52
N ARG A 209 -16.83 9.53 4.45
CA ARG A 209 -16.13 10.33 3.44
C ARG A 209 -17.08 11.15 2.56
N TYR A 210 -18.30 10.67 2.36
CA TYR A 210 -19.24 11.26 1.40
C TYR A 210 -20.43 11.90 2.12
N HIS A 211 -20.47 13.23 2.11
CA HIS A 211 -21.58 14.04 2.59
C HIS A 211 -21.88 15.15 1.57
N PRO A 212 -23.03 15.11 0.86
CA PRO A 212 -24.11 14.11 0.98
C PRO A 212 -23.68 12.72 0.47
N LYS A 213 -24.41 11.68 0.91
CA LYS A 213 -24.20 10.32 0.41
C LYS A 213 -24.51 10.28 -1.08
N LEU A 214 -23.70 9.56 -1.84
CA LEU A 214 -23.94 9.29 -3.25
C LEU A 214 -24.87 8.07 -3.39
N PRO A 215 -25.48 7.85 -4.56
CA PRO A 215 -26.08 6.55 -4.87
C PRO A 215 -25.09 5.39 -4.60
N VAL A 216 -25.60 4.29 -4.06
CA VAL A 216 -24.79 3.12 -3.70
C VAL A 216 -24.14 2.50 -4.94
N CYS A 217 -22.87 2.11 -4.82
CA CYS A 217 -22.22 1.35 -5.88
C CYS A 217 -22.62 -0.11 -5.84
N HIS A 218 -22.36 -0.79 -6.96
CA HIS A 218 -22.49 -2.22 -7.09
C HIS A 218 -21.31 -2.75 -7.88
N ALA A 219 -21.04 -4.04 -7.72
CA ALA A 219 -19.98 -4.72 -8.44
C ALA A 219 -20.50 -6.01 -9.06
N TYR A 220 -19.86 -6.43 -10.16
CA TYR A 220 -20.05 -7.74 -10.75
C TYR A 220 -18.80 -8.55 -10.46
N ILE A 221 -18.96 -9.69 -9.81
CA ILE A 221 -17.86 -10.55 -9.37
C ILE A 221 -17.94 -11.87 -10.14
N VAL A 222 -16.78 -12.34 -10.63
CA VAL A 222 -16.62 -13.66 -11.23
C VAL A 222 -15.27 -14.25 -10.83
N SER A 223 -15.26 -15.55 -10.56
CA SER A 223 -14.04 -16.32 -10.31
C SER A 223 -14.08 -17.65 -11.04
N GLU A 224 -12.93 -18.14 -11.49
CA GLU A 224 -12.82 -19.48 -12.10
C GLU A 224 -12.68 -20.60 -11.06
N ASN A 225 -12.21 -20.29 -9.85
CA ASN A 225 -12.09 -21.24 -8.76
C ASN A 225 -12.23 -20.51 -7.42
N LEU A 226 -12.52 -21.25 -6.33
CA LEU A 226 -12.71 -20.71 -4.97
C LEU A 226 -13.58 -19.44 -4.99
N THR A 227 -14.82 -19.59 -5.45
CA THR A 227 -15.73 -18.48 -5.73
C THR A 227 -16.08 -17.70 -4.45
N THR A 228 -16.49 -16.45 -4.59
CA THR A 228 -16.89 -15.62 -3.44
C THR A 228 -18.11 -16.23 -2.76
N ARG A 229 -18.09 -16.35 -1.43
CA ARG A 229 -19.25 -16.78 -0.63
C ARG A 229 -20.08 -15.57 -0.26
N PHE A 230 -21.37 -15.59 -0.59
CA PHE A 230 -22.33 -14.54 -0.26
C PHE A 230 -23.21 -14.98 0.90
N PHE A 231 -23.56 -14.06 1.78
CA PHE A 231 -24.51 -14.29 2.85
C PHE A 231 -25.89 -13.80 2.41
N THR A 232 -26.89 -14.65 2.60
CA THR A 232 -28.26 -14.43 2.10
C THR A 232 -29.27 -14.11 3.19
N ASN A 233 -28.86 -14.21 4.46
CA ASN A 233 -29.70 -13.81 5.56
C ASN A 233 -29.93 -12.29 5.52
N PRO A 234 -31.15 -11.81 5.81
CA PRO A 234 -31.41 -10.38 5.92
C PRO A 234 -30.55 -9.75 7.03
N ILE A 235 -29.92 -8.62 6.73
CA ILE A 235 -29.15 -7.83 7.69
C ILE A 235 -29.71 -6.41 7.77
N THR A 236 -29.57 -5.79 8.94
CA THR A 236 -29.94 -4.39 9.16
C THR A 236 -28.79 -3.62 9.77
N PHE A 237 -28.50 -2.45 9.22
CA PHE A 237 -27.51 -1.50 9.74
C PHE A 237 -28.16 -0.41 10.60
N SER A 238 -29.40 -0.60 11.06
CA SER A 238 -30.14 0.45 11.81
C SER A 238 -29.47 0.88 13.11
N LYS A 239 -28.56 0.06 13.65
CA LYS A 239 -27.78 0.35 14.87
C LYS A 239 -26.34 0.78 14.58
N PHE A 240 -25.93 0.83 13.31
CA PHE A 240 -24.58 1.15 12.89
C PHE A 240 -24.40 2.67 12.78
N ASP A 241 -23.45 3.22 13.53
CA ASP A 241 -22.93 4.57 13.36
C ASP A 241 -21.55 4.52 12.70
N GLU A 242 -21.49 4.90 11.43
CA GLU A 242 -20.26 4.92 10.64
C GLU A 242 -19.13 5.81 11.20
N ASN A 243 -19.43 6.70 12.15
CA ASN A 243 -18.42 7.53 12.83
C ASN A 243 -17.79 6.83 14.04
N ARG A 244 -18.43 5.78 14.56
CA ARG A 244 -18.09 5.18 15.86
C ARG A 244 -17.80 3.70 15.75
N ASP A 245 -18.49 3.00 14.86
CA ASP A 245 -18.54 1.54 14.83
C ASP A 245 -17.63 0.97 13.73
N ASN A 246 -17.07 -0.20 14.02
CA ASN A 246 -16.33 -0.99 13.03
C ASN A 246 -17.32 -1.85 12.23
N LEU A 247 -17.53 -1.50 10.96
CA LEU A 247 -18.45 -2.21 10.07
C LEU A 247 -18.11 -3.70 9.93
N PHE A 248 -16.83 -4.06 9.91
CA PHE A 248 -16.40 -5.44 9.69
C PHE A 248 -16.72 -6.33 10.89
N GLU A 249 -16.58 -5.81 12.10
CA GLU A 249 -16.97 -6.50 13.33
C GLU A 249 -18.48 -6.71 13.37
N LEU A 250 -19.24 -5.65 13.09
CA LEU A 250 -20.70 -5.72 13.03
C LEU A 250 -21.19 -6.73 11.98
N LEU A 251 -20.60 -6.72 10.79
CA LEU A 251 -20.92 -7.71 9.75
C LEU A 251 -20.66 -9.13 10.24
N GLY A 252 -19.56 -9.37 10.97
CA GLY A 252 -19.24 -10.67 11.54
C GLY A 252 -20.26 -11.18 12.56
N GLU A 253 -20.97 -10.28 13.24
CA GLU A 253 -22.06 -10.60 14.16
C GLU A 253 -23.41 -10.80 13.45
N LEU A 254 -23.63 -10.09 12.34
CA LEU A 254 -24.91 -10.08 11.62
C LEU A 254 -25.07 -11.17 10.57
N VAL A 255 -23.97 -11.71 10.02
CA VAL A 255 -24.06 -12.77 9.01
C VAL A 255 -24.34 -14.13 9.65
N ASP A 256 -25.25 -14.88 9.03
CA ASP A 256 -25.51 -16.27 9.37
C ASP A 256 -24.70 -17.18 8.43
N LYS A 257 -23.73 -17.91 8.99
CA LYS A 257 -22.82 -18.76 8.24
C LYS A 257 -23.49 -19.96 7.60
N ASP A 258 -24.68 -20.34 8.06
CA ASP A 258 -25.47 -21.42 7.49
C ASP A 258 -26.34 -20.92 6.33
N CYS A 259 -26.57 -19.60 6.23
CA CYS A 259 -27.37 -18.96 5.18
C CYS A 259 -26.50 -18.37 4.06
N THR A 260 -25.85 -19.24 3.28
CA THR A 260 -24.90 -18.80 2.24
C THR A 260 -25.31 -19.19 0.82
N PHE A 261 -24.86 -18.38 -0.13
CA PHE A 261 -24.90 -18.66 -1.56
C PHE A 261 -23.47 -18.66 -2.08
N ILE A 262 -23.07 -19.75 -2.72
CA ILE A 262 -21.77 -19.90 -3.37
C ILE A 262 -22.05 -20.11 -4.86
N PRO A 263 -21.68 -19.16 -5.73
CA PRO A 263 -21.88 -19.29 -7.16
C PRO A 263 -20.93 -20.36 -7.71
N ARG A 264 -21.30 -20.96 -8.85
CA ARG A 264 -20.40 -21.88 -9.54
C ARG A 264 -19.26 -21.10 -10.20
N PRO A 265 -18.12 -21.74 -10.48
CA PRO A 265 -17.10 -21.17 -11.36
C PRO A 265 -17.71 -20.51 -12.59
N HIS A 266 -17.23 -19.30 -12.90
CA HIS A 266 -17.66 -18.47 -14.04
C HIS A 266 -19.08 -17.87 -13.97
N ASP A 267 -19.88 -18.16 -12.94
CA ASP A 267 -21.13 -17.42 -12.72
C ASP A 267 -20.78 -15.95 -12.37
N ILE A 268 -21.46 -14.99 -13.03
CA ILE A 268 -21.31 -13.56 -12.74
C ILE A 268 -22.35 -13.17 -11.69
N VAL A 269 -21.89 -12.71 -10.53
CA VAL A 269 -22.77 -12.32 -9.42
C VAL A 269 -22.77 -10.80 -9.25
N LEU A 270 -23.96 -10.21 -9.19
CA LEU A 270 -24.16 -8.84 -8.75
C LEU A 270 -23.99 -8.77 -7.22
N ALA A 271 -22.98 -8.03 -6.77
CA ALA A 271 -22.73 -7.70 -5.38
C ALA A 271 -23.15 -6.25 -5.09
N THR A 272 -23.96 -6.07 -4.05
CA THR A 272 -24.43 -4.76 -3.59
C THR A 272 -24.09 -4.54 -2.12
N VAL A 273 -24.36 -3.33 -1.61
CA VAL A 273 -24.08 -2.97 -0.20
C VAL A 273 -24.87 -3.83 0.80
N TYR A 274 -25.92 -4.49 0.32
CA TYR A 274 -26.83 -5.31 1.11
C TYR A 274 -26.45 -6.79 1.13
N GLN A 275 -25.38 -7.18 0.44
CA GLN A 275 -24.94 -8.56 0.33
C GLN A 275 -23.51 -8.67 0.85
N PRO A 276 -23.34 -8.91 2.16
CA PRO A 276 -22.04 -9.26 2.71
C PRO A 276 -21.51 -10.49 1.99
N HIS A 277 -20.20 -10.50 1.79
CA HIS A 277 -19.55 -11.61 1.14
C HIS A 277 -18.09 -11.70 1.57
N GLU A 278 -17.49 -12.88 1.39
CA GLU A 278 -16.09 -13.11 1.71
C GLU A 278 -15.42 -14.00 0.66
N SER A 279 -14.10 -13.94 0.62
CA SER A 279 -13.30 -14.97 -0.05
C SER A 279 -13.35 -16.25 0.78
N GLN A 280 -13.57 -17.38 0.12
CA GLN A 280 -13.44 -18.69 0.76
C GLN A 280 -11.97 -18.97 1.10
N ILE A 281 -11.75 -19.73 2.17
CA ILE A 281 -10.43 -20.26 2.53
C ILE A 281 -10.20 -21.54 1.74
N ALA A 282 -9.12 -21.60 0.96
CA ALA A 282 -8.74 -22.80 0.22
C ALA A 282 -8.49 -23.97 1.20
N GLN A 283 -9.12 -25.12 0.95
CA GLN A 283 -8.93 -26.33 1.75
C GLN A 283 -7.81 -27.24 1.21
N GLU A 284 -7.32 -26.91 0.01
CA GLU A 284 -6.27 -27.61 -0.73
C GLU A 284 -5.47 -26.59 -1.54
N ASP A 285 -4.34 -27.02 -2.12
CA ASP A 285 -3.54 -26.16 -2.99
C ASP A 285 -4.32 -25.84 -4.28
N ILE A 286 -4.71 -24.58 -4.42
CA ILE A 286 -5.39 -24.07 -5.62
C ILE A 286 -4.35 -23.37 -6.47
N SER A 287 -3.75 -24.15 -7.37
CA SER A 287 -2.66 -23.70 -8.26
C SER A 287 -3.00 -22.44 -9.08
N ARG A 288 -4.29 -22.15 -9.34
CA ARG A 288 -4.75 -20.96 -10.07
C ARG A 288 -6.13 -20.50 -9.62
N ARG A 289 -6.26 -19.20 -9.35
CA ARG A 289 -7.53 -18.50 -9.13
C ARG A 289 -7.52 -17.14 -9.84
N THR A 290 -8.19 -17.07 -10.97
CA THR A 290 -8.56 -15.81 -11.61
C THR A 290 -9.83 -15.27 -10.96
N PHE A 291 -9.75 -14.04 -10.46
CA PHE A 291 -10.84 -13.27 -9.88
C PHE A 291 -10.96 -11.94 -10.63
N MET A 292 -12.17 -11.60 -11.05
CA MET A 292 -12.48 -10.33 -11.69
C MET A 292 -13.65 -9.65 -10.97
N ARG A 293 -13.49 -8.36 -10.71
CA ARG A 293 -14.51 -7.49 -10.12
C ARG A 293 -14.64 -6.24 -10.97
N VAL A 294 -15.84 -5.98 -11.49
CA VAL A 294 -16.17 -4.76 -12.23
C VAL A 294 -17.10 -3.93 -11.35
N GLU A 295 -16.62 -2.80 -10.85
CA GLU A 295 -17.39 -1.90 -9.98
C GLU A 295 -17.96 -0.72 -10.78
N TYR A 296 -19.26 -0.46 -10.60
CA TYR A 296 -19.93 0.73 -11.10
C TYR A 296 -20.23 1.65 -9.92
N SER A 297 -19.60 2.83 -9.93
CA SER A 297 -19.64 3.74 -8.79
C SER A 297 -19.58 5.19 -9.22
N LEU A 298 -20.34 6.03 -8.52
CA LEU A 298 -20.21 7.48 -8.59
C LEU A 298 -19.13 7.99 -7.62
N LYS A 299 -18.54 7.11 -6.81
CA LYS A 299 -17.39 7.44 -5.98
C LYS A 299 -16.21 7.81 -6.87
N LYS A 300 -15.47 8.83 -6.45
CA LYS A 300 -14.19 9.13 -7.07
C LYS A 300 -13.17 8.09 -6.59
N PHE A 301 -12.69 7.23 -7.49
CA PHE A 301 -11.58 6.31 -7.22
C PHE A 301 -10.25 7.04 -7.32
N ASP A 302 -10.05 8.05 -6.48
CA ASP A 302 -8.88 8.91 -6.46
C ASP A 302 -7.78 8.44 -5.49
N ARG A 303 -7.93 7.25 -4.91
CA ARG A 303 -6.91 6.65 -4.05
C ARG A 303 -5.86 5.95 -4.89
N LYS A 304 -4.60 6.11 -4.50
CA LYS A 304 -3.51 5.28 -4.98
C LYS A 304 -3.84 3.82 -4.58
N ASP A 305 -3.84 2.91 -5.57
CA ASP A 305 -4.03 1.45 -5.41
C ASP A 305 -5.48 0.90 -5.43
N ASN A 306 -6.51 1.71 -5.67
CA ASN A 306 -7.91 1.22 -5.76
C ASN A 306 -8.19 0.20 -6.90
N SER A 307 -7.32 0.12 -7.89
CA SER A 307 -7.50 -0.67 -9.11
C SER A 307 -6.31 -1.57 -9.44
N LYS A 308 -5.38 -1.78 -8.51
CA LYS A 308 -4.22 -2.65 -8.75
C LYS A 308 -4.60 -4.11 -8.70
N ASN A 309 -4.61 -4.73 -9.87
CA ASN A 309 -4.49 -6.18 -9.99
C ASN A 309 -3.00 -6.54 -10.05
N HIS A 310 -2.49 -7.35 -9.12
CA HIS A 310 -1.08 -7.73 -9.08
C HIS A 310 -0.66 -8.66 -10.23
N LEU A 311 -1.63 -9.22 -10.96
CA LEU A 311 -1.43 -10.05 -12.15
C LEU A 311 -1.71 -9.29 -13.47
N LEU A 312 -2.48 -8.20 -13.43
CA LEU A 312 -2.81 -7.37 -14.59
C LEU A 312 -2.30 -5.95 -14.32
N ASP A 313 -1.13 -5.64 -14.88
CA ASP A 313 -0.57 -4.29 -14.88
C ASP A 313 -1.50 -3.37 -15.68
N THR A 314 -2.37 -2.66 -14.97
CA THR A 314 -3.41 -1.79 -15.52
C THR A 314 -3.17 -0.34 -15.07
N GLY A 315 -1.92 0.13 -15.17
CA GLY A 315 -1.55 1.55 -15.08
C GLY A 315 -1.35 2.14 -13.69
#